data_AF-A0A0D6XU06-F1
#
_entry.id   AF-A0A0D6XU06-F1
#
_cell.length_a   1.000
_cell.length_b   1.000
_cell.length_c   1.000
_cell.angle_alpha   90.00
_cell.angle_beta   90.00
_cell.angle_gamma   90.00
#
_symmetry.space_group_name_H-M   'P 1'
#
loop_
_entity.id
_entity.type
_entity.pdbx_description
1 polymer ?
#
loop_
_entity_poly.entity_id
_entity_poly.type
_entity_poly.pdbx_seq_one_letter_code
_entity_poly.pdbx_strand_id
1 'polypeptide(L)'
;MTEKEYQQRNRFRLYVIALPYLIFGVIVALIMLFAPLTIWFVSVFCVFMVYNILAMFTAFLLKYGKETLYLLFLTACVIGGFAFFVNMLFQHR
;
A
#
# COMPACT_ATOMS: atom_id res chain seq x y z
N MET A 1 26.65 -5.48 10.41
CA MET A 1 25.63 -5.91 9.43
C MET A 1 26.38 -6.46 8.25
N THR A 2 26.23 -7.74 7.99
CA THR A 2 26.96 -8.48 6.96
C THR A 2 26.37 -8.12 5.58
N GLU A 3 27.19 -8.12 4.53
CA GLU A 3 26.76 -7.71 3.17
C GLU A 3 25.53 -8.47 2.66
N LYS A 4 25.41 -9.76 3.06
CA LYS A 4 24.25 -10.61 2.78
C LYS A 4 22.96 -10.15 3.49
N GLU A 5 23.05 -9.68 4.72
CA GLU A 5 21.89 -9.17 5.49
C GLU A 5 21.40 -7.83 4.92
N TYR A 6 22.32 -6.98 4.47
CA TYR A 6 21.99 -5.72 3.80
C TYR A 6 21.26 -5.96 2.47
N GLN A 7 21.79 -6.87 1.64
CA GLN A 7 21.18 -7.30 0.38
C GLN A 7 19.77 -7.89 0.58
N GLN A 8 19.58 -8.73 1.59
CA GLN A 8 18.28 -9.34 1.90
C GLN A 8 17.24 -8.28 2.33
N ARG A 9 17.65 -7.33 3.18
CA ARG A 9 16.80 -6.23 3.60
C ARG A 9 16.48 -5.27 2.45
N ASN A 10 17.43 -5.01 1.55
CA ASN A 10 17.19 -4.17 0.38
C ASN A 10 16.23 -4.82 -0.63
N ARG A 11 16.35 -6.13 -0.85
CA ARG A 11 15.37 -6.89 -1.65
C ARG A 11 13.98 -6.87 -1.02
N PHE A 12 13.88 -7.03 0.30
CA PHE A 12 12.60 -6.88 1.00
C PHE A 12 11.98 -5.50 0.76
N ARG A 13 12.76 -4.42 0.88
CA ARG A 13 12.27 -3.05 0.61
C ARG A 13 11.76 -2.88 -0.81
N LEU A 14 12.50 -3.34 -1.81
CA LEU A 14 12.11 -3.19 -3.20
C LEU A 14 10.88 -4.03 -3.56
N TYR A 15 10.90 -5.33 -3.24
CA TYR A 15 9.88 -6.27 -3.72
C TYR A 15 8.62 -6.32 -2.85
N VAL A 16 8.73 -6.07 -1.54
CA VAL A 16 7.60 -6.16 -0.60
C VAL A 16 7.02 -4.78 -0.27
N ILE A 17 7.77 -3.71 -0.46
CA ILE A 17 7.31 -2.35 -0.13
C ILE A 17 7.16 -1.51 -1.40
N ALA A 18 8.22 -1.23 -2.15
CA ALA A 18 8.14 -0.28 -3.26
C ALA A 18 7.29 -0.79 -4.43
N LEU A 19 7.53 -2.02 -4.89
CA LEU A 19 6.93 -2.57 -6.09
C LEU A 19 5.40 -2.76 -5.99
N PRO A 20 4.82 -3.29 -4.90
CA PRO A 20 3.38 -3.40 -4.73
C PRO A 20 2.68 -2.04 -4.71
N TYR A 21 3.28 -1.03 -4.08
CA TYR A 21 2.74 0.33 -4.04
C TYR A 21 2.78 1.00 -5.41
N LEU A 22 3.84 0.76 -6.19
CA LEU A 22 3.95 1.28 -7.55
C LEU A 22 2.89 0.64 -8.45
N ILE A 23 2.74 -0.68 -8.41
CA ILE A 23 1.69 -1.41 -9.14
C ILE A 23 0.30 -0.91 -8.74
N PHE A 24 0.05 -0.75 -7.44
CA PHE A 24 -1.22 -0.24 -6.93
C PHE A 24 -1.54 1.15 -7.48
N GLY A 25 -0.56 2.08 -7.47
CA GLY A 25 -0.73 3.41 -8.04
C GLY A 25 -1.08 3.38 -9.53
N VAL A 26 -0.43 2.51 -10.31
CA VAL A 26 -0.74 2.33 -11.73
C VAL A 26 -2.15 1.78 -11.94
N ILE A 27 -2.56 0.76 -11.17
CA ILE A 27 -3.91 0.19 -11.25
C ILE A 27 -4.96 1.25 -10.93
N VAL A 28 -4.76 2.02 -9.85
CA VAL A 28 -5.68 3.09 -9.45
C VAL A 28 -5.80 4.17 -10.53
N ALA A 29 -4.67 4.58 -11.13
CA ALA A 29 -4.66 5.55 -12.21
C ALA A 29 -5.43 5.04 -13.45
N LEU A 30 -5.24 3.76 -13.82
CA LEU A 30 -5.98 3.14 -14.92
C LEU A 30 -7.49 3.06 -14.66
N ILE A 31 -7.90 2.71 -13.44
CA ILE A 31 -9.32 2.69 -13.04
C ILE A 31 -9.93 4.08 -13.18
N MET A 32 -9.23 5.11 -12.71
CA MET A 32 -9.69 6.50 -12.86
C MET A 32 -9.82 6.93 -14.32
N LEU A 33 -8.96 6.44 -15.22
CA LEU A 33 -8.92 6.87 -16.61
C LEU A 33 -9.94 6.14 -17.50
N PHE A 34 -10.18 4.85 -17.28
CA PHE A 34 -11.01 4.02 -18.16
C PHE A 34 -12.39 3.65 -17.61
N ALA A 35 -12.53 3.50 -16.29
CA ALA A 35 -13.77 3.03 -15.68
C ALA A 35 -13.91 3.54 -14.24
N PRO A 36 -14.29 4.81 -14.03
CA PRO A 36 -14.38 5.45 -12.71
C PRO A 36 -15.63 5.00 -11.92
N LEU A 37 -15.96 3.72 -11.99
CA LEU A 37 -17.00 3.10 -11.19
C LEU A 37 -16.46 2.90 -9.77
N THR A 38 -17.15 3.50 -8.80
CA THR A 38 -16.80 3.47 -7.37
C THR A 38 -16.53 2.05 -6.85
N ILE A 39 -17.28 1.07 -7.35
CA ILE A 39 -17.15 -0.34 -6.94
C ILE A 39 -15.73 -0.86 -7.21
N TRP A 40 -15.18 -0.61 -8.39
CA TRP A 40 -13.82 -1.05 -8.74
C TRP A 40 -12.75 -0.41 -7.84
N PHE A 41 -12.92 0.89 -7.56
CA PHE A 41 -11.99 1.62 -6.70
C PHE A 41 -12.00 1.05 -5.27
N VAL A 42 -13.18 0.84 -4.69
CA VAL A 42 -13.34 0.28 -3.34
C VAL A 42 -12.78 -1.14 -3.26
N SER A 43 -13.07 -1.98 -4.24
CA SER A 43 -12.56 -3.37 -4.28
C SER A 43 -11.04 -3.42 -4.28
N VAL A 44 -10.39 -2.62 -5.14
CA VAL A 44 -8.92 -2.61 -5.23
C VAL A 44 -8.28 -2.06 -3.96
N PHE A 45 -8.88 -1.03 -3.35
CA PHE A 45 -8.42 -0.52 -2.05
C PHE A 45 -8.54 -1.55 -0.92
N CYS A 46 -9.65 -2.29 -0.84
CA CYS A 46 -9.82 -3.34 0.16
C CYS A 46 -8.77 -4.44 0.01
N VAL A 47 -8.54 -4.94 -1.21
CA VAL A 47 -7.52 -5.96 -1.48
C VAL A 47 -6.13 -5.46 -1.08
N PHE A 48 -5.81 -4.21 -1.43
CA PHE A 48 -4.51 -3.62 -1.10
C PHE A 48 -4.33 -3.34 0.40
N MET A 49 -5.39 -3.04 1.14
CA MET A 49 -5.34 -2.95 2.60
C MET A 49 -5.00 -4.29 3.25
N VAL A 50 -5.65 -5.37 2.83
CA VAL A 50 -5.36 -6.72 3.35
C VAL A 50 -3.91 -7.08 3.10
N TYR A 51 -3.41 -6.82 1.90
CA TYR A 51 -1.99 -7.00 1.57
C TYR A 51 -1.07 -6.22 2.52
N ASN A 52 -1.36 -4.95 2.78
CA ASN A 52 -0.54 -4.11 3.64
C ASN A 52 -0.50 -4.58 5.09
N ILE A 53 -1.63 -5.06 5.63
CA ILE A 53 -1.67 -5.63 6.99
C ILE A 53 -0.76 -6.87 7.07
N LEU A 54 -0.83 -7.76 6.08
CA LEU A 54 0.02 -8.95 6.03
C LEU A 54 1.51 -8.61 5.86
N ALA A 55 1.83 -7.61 5.01
CA ALA A 55 3.19 -7.14 4.82
C ALA A 55 3.75 -6.49 6.09
N MET A 56 2.95 -5.71 6.80
CA MET A 56 3.31 -5.08 8.07
C MET A 56 3.53 -6.13 9.17
N PHE A 57 2.66 -7.14 9.26
CA PHE A 57 2.81 -8.26 10.21
C PHE A 57 4.11 -9.03 9.94
N THR A 58 4.41 -9.30 8.66
CA THR A 58 5.65 -9.95 8.24
C THR A 58 6.88 -9.10 8.59
N ALA A 59 6.85 -7.79 8.32
CA ALA A 59 7.93 -6.88 8.66
C ALA A 59 8.16 -6.78 10.18
N PHE A 60 7.09 -6.82 10.97
CA PHE A 60 7.14 -6.86 12.42
C PHE A 60 7.79 -8.15 12.95
N LEU A 61 7.36 -9.32 12.45
CA LEU A 61 7.94 -10.61 12.83
C LEU A 61 9.44 -10.72 12.51
N LEU A 62 9.86 -10.18 11.37
CA LEU A 62 11.27 -10.16 10.95
C LEU A 62 12.11 -9.08 11.65
N LYS A 63 11.56 -8.39 12.66
CA LYS A 63 12.21 -7.33 13.44
C LYS A 63 12.76 -6.18 12.58
N TYR A 64 12.15 -5.92 11.42
CA TYR A 64 12.51 -4.78 10.57
C TYR A 64 11.87 -3.48 11.06
N GLY A 65 12.11 -3.10 12.32
CA GLY A 65 11.35 -2.02 12.99
C GLY A 65 11.26 -0.70 12.21
N LYS A 66 12.33 -0.30 11.50
CA LYS A 66 12.30 0.90 10.63
C LYS A 66 11.40 0.72 9.40
N GLU A 67 11.40 -0.46 8.77
CA GLU A 67 10.56 -0.74 7.60
C GLU A 67 9.09 -0.92 8.01
N THR A 68 8.83 -1.50 9.19
CA THR A 68 7.47 -1.60 9.76
C THR A 68 6.86 -0.22 9.97
N LEU A 69 7.64 0.75 10.51
CA LEU A 69 7.18 2.14 10.64
C LEU A 69 6.92 2.79 9.28
N TYR A 70 7.76 2.52 8.29
CA TYR A 70 7.58 3.04 6.93
C TYR A 70 6.32 2.47 6.27
N LEU A 71 6.08 1.16 6.39
CA LEU A 71 4.84 0.50 5.94
C LEU A 71 3.61 1.04 6.67
N LEU A 72 3.72 1.31 7.96
CA LEU A 72 2.63 1.90 8.75
C LEU A 72 2.28 3.31 8.27
N PHE A 73 3.30 4.15 8.04
CA PHE A 73 3.11 5.48 7.48
C PHE A 73 2.46 5.42 6.09
N LEU A 74 2.98 4.59 5.19
CA LEU A 74 2.42 4.39 3.86
C LEU A 74 0.97 3.87 3.91
N THR A 75 0.67 2.95 4.82
CA THR A 75 -0.68 2.44 5.04
C THR A 75 -1.61 3.58 5.49
N ALA A 76 -1.17 4.41 6.44
CA ALA A 76 -1.95 5.57 6.89
C ALA A 76 -2.21 6.56 5.75
N CYS A 77 -1.23 6.81 4.86
CA CYS A 77 -1.43 7.64 3.67
C CYS A 77 -2.49 7.04 2.72
N VAL A 78 -2.45 5.73 2.49
CA VAL A 78 -3.45 5.04 1.64
C VAL A 78 -4.84 5.14 2.25
N ILE A 79 -4.98 4.91 3.56
CA ILE A 79 -6.25 5.06 4.28
C ILE A 79 -6.75 6.50 4.19
N GLY A 80 -5.87 7.49 4.40
CA GLY A 80 -6.22 8.90 4.30
C GLY A 80 -6.70 9.29 2.89
N GLY A 81 -6.00 8.82 1.85
CA GLY A 81 -6.42 9.02 0.46
C GLY A 81 -7.76 8.37 0.14
N PHE A 82 -8.00 7.15 0.65
CA PHE A 82 -9.29 6.48 0.51
C PHE A 82 -10.41 7.23 1.21
N ALA A 83 -10.20 7.64 2.47
CA ALA A 83 -11.17 8.39 3.25
C ALA A 83 -11.52 9.74 2.60
N PHE A 84 -10.52 10.46 2.05
CA PHE A 84 -10.74 11.68 1.30
C PHE A 84 -11.60 11.44 0.05
N PHE A 85 -11.29 10.38 -0.72
CA PHE A 85 -12.07 10.02 -1.89
C PHE A 85 -13.53 9.67 -1.54
N VAL A 86 -13.73 8.84 -0.51
CA VAL A 86 -15.06 8.49 -0.01
C VAL A 86 -15.81 9.74 0.44
N ASN A 87 -15.17 10.64 1.18
CA ASN A 87 -15.78 11.89 1.62
C ASN A 87 -16.24 12.75 0.43
N MET A 88 -15.39 12.96 -0.58
CA MET A 88 -15.79 13.66 -1.82
C MET A 88 -17.00 13.01 -2.49
N LEU A 89 -17.04 11.67 -2.52
CA LEU A 89 -18.12 10.93 -3.16
C LEU A 89 -19.47 11.08 -2.43
N PHE A 90 -19.45 11.16 -1.09
CA PHE A 90 -20.63 11.42 -0.27
C PHE A 90 -21.05 12.90 -0.27
N GLN A 91 -20.11 13.84 -0.41
CA GLN A 91 -20.40 15.27 -0.48
C GLN A 91 -21.07 15.69 -1.79
N HIS A 92 -20.90 14.90 -2.86
CA HIS A 92 -21.44 15.17 -4.19
C HIS A 92 -22.77 14.44 -4.51
N ARG A 93 -23.34 13.69 -3.55
CA ARG A 93 -24.70 13.14 -3.62
C ARG A 93 -25.68 14.01 -2.84
#